data_AF-A0A2N2RZ22-F1
#
_entry.id   AF-A0A2N2RZ22-F1
#
_cell.length_a   1.000
_cell.length_b   1.000
_cell.length_c   1.000
_cell.angle_alpha   90.00
_cell.angle_beta   90.00
_cell.angle_gamma   90.00
#
_symmetry.space_group_name_H-M   'P 1'
#
loop_
_entity.id
_entity.type
_entity.pdbx_description
1 polymer ?
#
loop_
_entity_poly.entity_id
_entity_poly.type
_entity_poly.pdbx_seq_one_letter_code
_entity_poly.pdbx_strand_id
1 'polypeptide(L)' 'MYRVKTTYRTGTDRPIIEHGPWHDSRKVAEHWAEQLRIAGYAVSIESQNIHTGGGGGGDDDNADLAAALAGMA' A
#
# COMPACT_ATOMS: atom_id res chain seq x y z
N MET A 1 8.34 11.14 3.70
CA MET A 1 7.87 11.13 2.29
C MET A 1 6.82 10.04 2.12
N TYR A 2 5.96 10.14 1.12
CA TYR A 2 4.86 9.22 0.83
C TYR A 2 4.90 8.79 -0.64
N ARG A 3 4.61 7.53 -0.96
CA ARG A 3 4.43 7.08 -2.34
C ARG A 3 3.25 6.14 -2.46
N VAL A 4 2.69 6.05 -3.66
CA VAL A 4 1.62 5.10 -3.96
C VAL A 4 2.24 3.78 -4.42
N LYS A 5 1.76 2.67 -3.88
CA LYS A 5 2.03 1.31 -4.37
C LYS A 5 0.80 0.82 -5.10
N THR A 6 0.98 0.37 -6.33
CA THR A 6 -0.10 -0.21 -7.14
C THR A 6 0.15 -1.71 -7.24
N THR A 7 -0.85 -2.51 -6.90
CA THR A 7 -0.78 -3.97 -6.99
C THR A 7 -1.77 -4.45 -8.05
N TYR A 8 -1.30 -5.25 -9.00
CA TYR A 8 -2.16 -5.85 -10.02
C TYR A 8 -1.70 -7.27 -10.37
N ARG A 9 -2.63 -8.09 -10.86
CA ARG A 9 -2.37 -9.48 -11.25
C ARG A 9 -2.37 -9.59 -12.77
N THR A 10 -1.33 -10.19 -13.34
CA THR A 10 -1.16 -10.32 -14.80
C THR A 10 -1.36 -11.76 -15.30
N GLY A 11 -2.25 -12.52 -14.66
CA GLY A 11 -2.46 -13.94 -14.99
C GLY A 11 -1.31 -14.87 -14.55
N THR A 12 -0.32 -14.33 -13.86
CA THR A 12 0.75 -15.09 -13.18
C THR A 12 0.42 -15.27 -11.70
N ASP A 13 1.06 -16.27 -11.07
CA ASP A 13 0.85 -16.61 -9.66
C ASP A 13 1.25 -15.48 -8.70
N ARG A 14 2.18 -14.61 -9.10
CA ARG A 14 2.69 -13.52 -8.28
C ARG A 14 2.10 -12.17 -8.69
N PRO A 15 1.49 -11.41 -7.77
CA PRO A 15 1.04 -10.06 -8.07
C PRO A 15 2.24 -9.15 -8.36
N ILE A 16 2.08 -8.25 -9.33
CA ILE A 16 3.06 -7.22 -9.63
C ILE A 16 2.79 -6.04 -8.70
N ILE A 17 3.84 -5.54 -8.05
CA ILE A 17 3.81 -4.37 -7.17
C ILE A 17 4.63 -3.28 -7.84
N GLU A 18 3.97 -2.21 -8.26
CA GLU A 18 4.61 -1.02 -8.81
C GLU A 18 4.69 0.08 -7.77
N HIS A 19 5.86 0.69 -7.65
CA HIS A 19 6.10 1.81 -6.76
C HIS A 19 6.07 3.11 -7.54
N GLY A 20 5.12 3.98 -7.23
CA GLY A 20 5.07 5.33 -7.73
C GLY A 20 6.18 6.22 -7.18
N PRO A 21 6.29 7.45 -7.69
CA PRO A 21 7.25 8.43 -7.21
C PRO A 21 7.00 8.80 -5.75
N TRP A 22 8.07 9.21 -5.06
CA TRP A 22 7.96 9.79 -3.73
C TRP A 22 7.44 11.22 -3.81
N HIS A 23 6.50 11.54 -2.92
CA HIS A 23 5.92 12.84 -2.71
C HIS A 23 6.22 13.31 -1.28
N ASP A 24 6.48 14.60 -1.13
CA ASP A 24 6.69 15.20 0.19
C ASP A 24 5.38 15.29 1.00
N SER A 25 4.25 15.45 0.31
CA SER A 25 2.93 15.59 0.92
C SER A 25 2.09 14.33 0.80
N ARG A 26 1.53 13.89 1.92
CA ARG A 26 0.57 12.77 1.98
C ARG A 26 -0.65 13.02 1.11
N LYS A 27 -1.16 14.27 1.10
CA LYS A 27 -2.34 14.66 0.31
C LYS A 27 -2.14 14.44 -1.20
N VAL A 28 -0.91 14.63 -1.69
CA VAL A 28 -0.56 14.38 -3.09
C VAL A 28 -0.58 12.87 -3.38
N ALA A 29 0.00 12.05 -2.51
CA ALA A 29 -0.06 10.60 -2.64
C ALA A 29 -1.51 10.08 -2.56
N GLU A 30 -2.34 10.63 -1.67
CA GLU A 30 -3.76 10.28 -1.55
C GLU A 30 -4.55 10.65 -2.80
N HIS A 31 -4.29 11.82 -3.40
CA HIS A 31 -4.92 12.20 -4.66
C HIS A 31 -4.62 11.19 -5.78
N TRP A 32 -3.36 10.79 -5.92
CA TRP A 32 -2.97 9.80 -6.93
C TRP A 32 -3.50 8.40 -6.64
N ALA A 33 -3.51 7.99 -5.37
CA ALA A 33 -4.12 6.74 -4.95
C ALA A 33 -5.60 6.71 -5.35
N GLU A 34 -6.34 7.81 -5.15
CA GLU A 34 -7.74 7.88 -5.53
C GLU A 34 -7.95 7.77 -7.04
N GLN A 35 -7.16 8.46 -7.86
CA GLN A 35 -7.23 8.33 -9.32
C GLN A 35 -7.00 6.89 -9.78
N LEU A 36 -6.05 6.19 -9.16
CA LEU A 36 -5.75 4.80 -9.48
C LEU A 36 -6.83 3.83 -9.00
N ARG A 37 -7.48 4.10 -7.86
CA ARG A 37 -8.66 3.32 -7.40
C ARG A 37 -9.82 3.45 -8.36
N ILE A 38 -10.11 4.67 -8.82
CA ILE A 38 -11.16 4.93 -9.81
C ILE A 38 -10.88 4.17 -11.11
N ALA A 39 -9.60 4.06 -11.50
CA ALA A 39 -9.18 3.26 -12.65
C ALA A 39 -9.22 1.73 -12.42
N GLY A 40 -9.58 1.28 -11.22
CA GLY A 40 -9.75 -0.15 -10.88
C GLY A 40 -8.48 -0.83 -10.35
N TYR A 41 -7.43 -0.08 -10.03
CA TYR A 41 -6.23 -0.65 -9.44
C TYR A 41 -6.34 -0.78 -7.91
N ALA A 42 -5.75 -1.85 -7.37
CA ALA A 42 -5.54 -1.95 -5.93
C ALA A 42 -4.32 -1.11 -5.54
N VAL A 43 -4.50 -0.14 -4.64
CA VAL A 43 -3.43 0.77 -4.23
C VAL A 43 -3.29 0.89 -2.71
N SER A 44 -2.06 1.08 -2.26
CA SER A 44 -1.70 1.40 -0.87
C SER A 44 -0.74 2.59 -0.83
N ILE A 45 -0.72 3.34 0.26
CA ILE A 45 0.20 4.47 0.45
C ILE A 45 1.29 4.03 1.43
N GLU A 46 2.52 4.04 0.95
CA GLU A 46 3.68 3.79 1.81
C GLU A 46 4.25 5.12 2.29
N SER A 47 4.56 5.17 3.58
CA SER A 47 5.33 6.26 4.17
C SER A 47 6.78 5.82 4.39
N GLN A 48 7.73 6.64 3.96
CA GLN A 48 9.13 6.47 4.33
C GLN A 48 9.28 7.07 5.73
N ASN A 49 9.11 6.23 6.75
CA ASN A 49 9.50 6.61 8.10
C ASN A 49 11.02 6.53 8.18
N ILE A 50 11.68 7.67 8.40
CA ILE A 50 13.12 7.73 8.66
C ILE A 50 13.30 7.27 10.12
N HIS A 51 13.05 5.99 10.39
CA HIS A 51 13.54 5.34 11.59
C HIS A 51 14.56 4.30 11.15
N THR A 52 15.80 4.60 11.48
CA THR A 52 17.00 3.79 11.29
C THR A 52 16.79 2.39 11.85
N GLY A 53 16.51 1.40 10.99
CA GLY A 53 16.58 -0.01 11.36
C GLY A 53 15.46 -0.87 10.79
N GLY A 54 15.76 -1.57 9.69
CA GLY A 54 15.27 -2.92 9.36
C GLY A 54 13.76 -3.21 9.36
N GLY A 55 13.24 -3.53 8.18
CA GLY A 55 12.04 -4.38 8.05
C GLY A 55 10.80 -3.63 7.61
N GLY A 56 10.01 -4.26 6.75
CA GLY A 56 8.90 -3.66 6.01
C GLY A 56 7.82 -3.05 6.91
N GLY A 57 7.29 -1.90 6.49
CA GLY A 57 6.06 -1.36 7.05
C GLY A 57 4.91 -2.32 6.81
N GLY A 58 4.60 -3.09 7.86
CA GLY A 58 3.55 -4.10 7.88
C GLY A 58 2.97 -4.32 9.28
N ASP A 59 3.09 -3.34 10.17
CA ASP A 59 2.51 -3.43 11.52
C ASP A 59 1.02 -3.07 11.57
N ASP A 60 0.51 -2.28 10.62
CA ASP A 60 -0.92 -1.90 10.60
C ASP A 60 -1.79 -2.91 9.82
N ASP A 61 -1.34 -3.38 8.64
CA ASP A 61 -2.13 -4.25 7.76
C ASP A 61 -2.37 -5.67 8.33
N ASN A 62 -1.46 -6.17 9.16
CA ASN A 62 -1.58 -7.51 9.76
C ASN A 62 -2.55 -7.51 10.96
N ALA A 63 -2.69 -6.38 11.67
CA ALA A 63 -3.63 -6.25 12.77
C ALA A 63 -5.08 -6.25 12.26
N ASP A 64 -5.35 -5.55 11.15
CA ASP A 64 -6.66 -5.53 10.50
C ASP A 64 -7.02 -6.90 9.89
N LEU A 65 -6.05 -7.61 9.29
CA LEU A 65 -6.28 -8.96 8.76
C LEU A 65 -6.50 -10.00 9.88
N ALA A 66 -5.76 -9.88 10.98
CA ALA A 66 -5.92 -10.75 12.16
C ALA A 66 -7.28 -10.51 12.87
N ALA A 67 -7.75 -9.27 12.93
CA ALA A 67 -9.07 -8.94 13.45
C ALA A 67 -10.20 -9.50 12.57
N ALA A 68 -10.06 -9.41 11.24
CA ALA A 68 -11.03 -9.98 10.31
C ALA A 68 -11.07 -11.52 10.34
N LEU A 69 -9.93 -12.18 10.55
CA LEU A 69 -9.86 -13.65 10.67
C LEU A 69 -10.41 -14.16 12.02
N ALA A 70 -10.16 -13.43 13.11
CA ALA A 70 -10.63 -13.80 14.44
C ALA A 70 -12.17 -13.75 14.60
N GLY A 71 -12.88 -13.08 13.69
CA GLY A 71 -14.34 -12.97 13.69
C GLY A 71 -15.08 -14.02 12.86
N MET A 72 -14.38 -14.93 12.16
CA MET A 72 -14.98 -15.93 11.25
C MET A 72 -14.95 -17.36 11.85
N ALA A 73 -15.26 -17.48 13.14
CA ALA A 73 -15.38 -18.74 13.87
C ALA A 73 -16.77 -18.89 14.51
#